data_AF-A0A1M8A038-F1
#
_entry.id   AF-A0A1M8A038-F1
#
_cell.length_a   1.000
_cell.length_b   1.000
_cell.length_c   1.000
_cell.angle_alpha   90.00
_cell.angle_beta   90.00
_cell.angle_gamma   90.00
#
_symmetry.space_group_name_H-M   'P 1'
#
loop_
_entity.id
_entity.type
_entity.pdbx_description
1 polymer ?
#
loop_
_entity_poly.entity_id
_entity_poly.type
_entity_poly.pdbx_seq_one_letter_code
_entity_poly.pdbx_strand_id
1 'polypeptide(L)' 'MTGATWRQFFSYSKYTTVAARATRQALKETERAEAERRAYQALRYQEWKNGEASDHINLSAEQK' A
#
# COMPACT_ATOMS: atom_id res chain seq x y z
N MET A 1 -16.38 2.32 23.67
CA MET A 1 -15.44 2.19 22.53
C MET A 1 -15.62 0.81 21.90
N THR A 2 -16.43 0.68 20.84
CA THR A 2 -16.69 -0.61 20.16
C THR A 2 -16.30 -0.51 18.68
N GLY A 3 -15.02 -0.21 18.43
CA GLY A 3 -14.46 -0.15 17.08
C GLY A 3 -13.24 -1.07 16.98
N ALA A 4 -13.04 -1.67 15.81
CA ALA A 4 -11.84 -2.47 15.55
C ALA A 4 -10.57 -1.64 15.76
N THR A 5 -9.58 -2.21 16.47
CA THR A 5 -8.37 -1.53 16.96
C THR A 5 -7.59 -0.79 15.85
N TRP A 6 -7.55 -1.35 14.64
CA TRP A 6 -6.83 -0.76 13.51
C TRP A 6 -7.34 0.62 13.07
N ARG A 7 -8.61 0.94 13.34
CA ARG A 7 -9.24 2.21 12.92
C ARG A 7 -8.58 3.44 13.55
N GLN A 8 -7.85 3.28 14.65
CA GLN A 8 -7.12 4.35 15.31
C GLN A 8 -5.79 4.70 14.61
N PHE A 9 -5.26 3.80 13.79
CA PHE A 9 -3.90 3.94 13.24
C PHE A 9 -3.90 4.23 11.75
N PHE A 10 -4.85 3.67 11.01
CA PHE A 10 -4.89 3.83 9.56
C PHE A 10 -6.29 3.66 8.98
N SER A 11 -6.46 4.19 7.76
CA SER A 11 -7.71 4.11 7.01
C SER A 11 -8.00 2.70 6.49
N TYR A 12 -9.25 2.47 6.10
CA TYR A 12 -9.70 1.18 5.58
C TYR A 12 -8.86 0.71 4.37
N SER A 13 -8.45 1.62 3.47
CA SER A 13 -7.62 1.28 2.31
C SER A 13 -6.25 0.72 2.71
N LYS A 14 -5.64 1.23 3.79
CA LYS A 14 -4.39 0.67 4.31
C LYS A 14 -4.63 -0.68 4.99
N TYR A 15 -5.73 -0.82 5.74
CA TYR A 15 -6.10 -2.10 6.36
C TYR A 15 -6.24 -3.21 5.32
N THR A 16 -7.01 -2.98 4.24
CA THR A 16 -7.26 -3.99 3.21
C THR A 16 -6.00 -4.36 2.44
N THR A 17 -5.11 -3.41 2.16
CA THR A 17 -3.83 -3.70 1.49
C THR A 17 -2.90 -4.55 2.35
N VAL A 18 -2.86 -4.32 3.67
CA VAL A 18 -2.10 -5.14 4.63
C VAL A 18 -2.68 -6.55 4.73
N ALA A 19 -4.00 -6.66 4.90
CA ALA A 19 -4.68 -7.95 4.97
C ALA A 19 -4.47 -8.76 3.67
N ALA A 20 -4.63 -8.12 2.51
CA ALA A 20 -4.40 -8.75 1.21
C ALA A 20 -2.96 -9.25 1.05
N ARG A 21 -1.95 -8.52 1.56
CA ARG A 21 -0.56 -9.00 1.56
C ARG A 21 -0.41 -10.29 2.35
N ALA A 22 -0.97 -10.36 3.56
CA ALA A 22 -0.94 -11.57 4.39
C ALA A 22 -1.63 -12.75 3.69
N THR A 23 -2.80 -12.52 3.09
CA THR A 23 -3.52 -13.56 2.33
C THR A 23 -2.73 -14.09 1.15
N ARG A 24 -2.04 -13.23 0.39
CA ARG A 24 -1.20 -13.67 -0.75
C ARG A 24 -0.04 -14.55 -0.30
N GLN A 25 0.59 -14.23 0.82
CA GLN A 25 1.69 -15.03 1.36
C GLN A 25 1.24 -16.42 1.84
N ALA A 26 -0.05 -16.61 2.12
CA ALA A 26 -0.62 -17.90 2.48
C ALA A 26 -0.99 -18.78 1.27
N LEU A 27 -0.88 -18.28 0.04
CA LEU A 27 -1.19 -19.05 -1.18
C LEU A 27 -0.04 -19.98 -1.59
N LYS A 28 -0.37 -20.98 -2.41
CA LYS A 28 0.62 -21.84 -3.09
C LYS A 28 1.47 -21.02 -4.07
N GLU A 29 2.69 -21.50 -4.35
CA GLU A 29 3.68 -20.77 -5.16
C GLU A 29 3.15 -20.22 -6.48
N THR A 30 2.42 -21.04 -7.25
CA THR A 30 1.90 -20.67 -8.57
C THR A 30 0.94 -19.49 -8.49
N GLU A 31 -0.02 -19.56 -7.56
CA GLU A 31 -1.03 -18.53 -7.33
C GLU A 31 -0.42 -17.28 -6.66
N ARG A 32 0.58 -17.49 -5.79
CA ARG A 32 1.30 -16.41 -5.13
C ARG A 32 2.03 -15.55 -6.15
N ALA A 33 2.75 -16.15 -7.09
CA ALA A 33 3.50 -15.42 -8.12
C ALA A 33 2.58 -14.56 -9.01
N GLU A 34 1.38 -15.02 -9.33
CA GLU A 34 0.38 -14.20 -10.02
C GLU A 34 -0.17 -13.08 -9.14
N ALA A 35 -0.50 -13.39 -7.88
CA ALA A 35 -1.09 -12.43 -6.96
C ALA A 35 -0.10 -11.31 -6.56
N GLU A 36 1.20 -11.62 -6.46
CA GLU A 36 2.26 -10.66 -6.19
C GLU A 36 2.49 -9.72 -7.38
N ARG A 37 2.44 -10.22 -8.63
CA ARG A 37 2.50 -9.38 -9.82
C ARG A 37 1.40 -8.32 -9.84
N ARG A 38 0.17 -8.66 -9.41
CA ARG A 38 -0.94 -7.70 -9.28
C ARG A 38 -0.75 -6.69 -8.15
N ALA A 39 0.06 -7.00 -7.14
CA ALA A 39 0.30 -6.14 -6.00
C ALA A 39 1.39 -5.09 -6.25
N TYR A 40 2.18 -5.25 -7.30
CA TYR A 40 3.25 -4.33 -7.65
C TYR A 40 2.67 -2.98 -8.11
N GLN A 41 3.09 -1.91 -7.44
CA GLN A 41 2.70 -0.53 -7.75
C GLN A 41 3.96 0.31 -7.78
N ALA A 42 4.31 0.86 -8.94
CA ALA A 42 5.45 1.76 -9.15
C ALA A 42 4.99 3.20 -9.37
N LEU A 43 4.23 3.73 -8.42
CA LEU A 43 3.65 5.07 -8.51
C LEU A 43 4.61 6.13 -7.98
N ARG A 44 4.65 7.28 -8.65
CA ARG A 44 5.34 8.48 -8.21
C ARG A 44 4.31 9.59 -8.06
N TYR A 45 4.36 10.34 -6.98
CA TYR A 45 3.49 11.49 -6.79
C TYR A 45 4.31 12.73 -6.43
N GLN A 46 3.73 13.89 -6.69
CA GLN A 46 4.32 15.17 -6.39
C GLN A 46 3.23 16.06 -5.81
N GLU A 47 3.52 16.68 -4.67
CA GLU A 47 2.63 17.68 -4.11
C GLU A 47 2.89 19.02 -4.78
N TRP A 48 1.84 19.69 -5.22
CA TRP A 48 1.90 21.04 -5.79
C TRP A 48 1.35 22.03 -4.78
N LYS A 49 2.14 23.04 -4.41
CA LYS A 49 1.73 24.10 -3.47
C LYS A 49 2.02 25.46 -4.11
N ASN A 50 1.02 26.34 -4.10
CA ASN A 50 1.12 27.69 -4.67
C ASN A 50 1.59 27.75 -6.13
N GLY A 51 1.33 26.70 -6.92
CA GLY A 51 1.77 26.61 -8.32
C GLY A 51 3.19 26.11 -8.53
N GLU A 52 3.94 25.83 -7.47
CA GLU A 52 5.27 25.23 -7.53
C GLU A 52 5.21 23.73 -7.20
N ALA A 53 6.04 22.99 -7.92
CA ALA A 53 6.13 21.54 -7.83
C ALA A 53 7.15 21.14 -6.75
N SER A 54 6.74 20.33 -5.77
CA SER A 54 7.64 19.79 -4.74
C SER A 54 8.51 18.65 -5.28
N ASP A 55 9.30 17.99 -4.44
CA ASP A 55 10.09 16.84 -4.84
C ASP A 55 9.22 15.65 -5.29
N HIS A 56 9.76 14.86 -6.22
CA HIS A 56 9.10 13.65 -6.68
C HIS A 56 9.22 12.56 -5.61
N ILE A 57 8.10 12.18 -5.01
CA ILE A 57 8.03 11.11 -4.01
C ILE A 57 7.68 9.80 -4.72
N ASN A 58 8.57 8.82 -4.60
CA ASN A 58 8.32 7.46 -5.05
C ASN A 58 7.46 6.73 -4.00
N LEU A 59 6.21 6.42 -4.33
CA LEU A 59 5.30 5.68 -3.44
C LEU A 59 5.73 4.21 -3.27
N SER A 60 6.51 3.70 -4.22
CA SER A 60 7.01 2.32 -4.26
C SER A 60 8.38 2.13 -3.62
N ALA A 61 9.08 3.21 -3.28
CA ALA A 61 10.36 3.11 -2.59
C ALA A 61 10.08 2.76 -1.13
N GLU A 62 10.54 1.58 -0.71
CA GLU A 62 10.54 1.15 0.69
C GLU A 62 11.01 2.30 1.58
N GLN A 63 10.14 2.75 2.49
CA GLN A 63 10.60 3.44 3.69
C GLN A 63 11.43 2.43 4.46
N LYS A 64 12.75 2.60 4.37
CA LYS A 64 13.77 1.77 5.00
C LYS A 64 13.75 1.92 6.52
#